data_AF-A0A0C9RV96-F1
#
_entry.id   AF-A0A0C9RV96-F1
#
_cell.length_a   1.000
_cell.length_b   1.000
_cell.length_c   1.000
_cell.angle_alpha   90.00
_cell.angle_beta   90.00
_cell.angle_gamma   90.00
#
_symmetry.space_group_name_H-M   'P 1'
#
loop_
_entity.id
_entity.type
_entity.pdbx_description
1 polymer ?
#
loop_
_entity_poly.entity_id
_entity_poly.type
_entity_poly.pdbx_seq_one_letter_code
_entity_poly.pdbx_strand_id
1 'polypeptide(L)'
;MVARPNLIFQVATPNQSSKEDRWKASIKGHSTFYAYHGSRLENFHSIIHYGIQQHMSQPGLFGDGIYLSSELGVSLGFSPVGYGWGGSMLGSEISCIALCEVINHPDVKKGDTTRDVPKGFELSVRNKIPNKYYLVQNSDLVRIRHLLVYSQDFCSLKKTESTGIVGWFKQNKFLTFVLGYVVLLVSVGLSQNRSVEKYYRLFIQKAGLD
;
A
#
# COMPACT_ATOMS: atom_id res chain seq x y z
N MET A 1 -16.67 12.82 2.45
CA MET A 1 -17.17 11.66 1.67
C MET A 1 -15.97 10.79 1.36
N VAL A 2 -15.99 9.50 1.74
CA VAL A 2 -14.81 8.61 1.61
C VAL A 2 -14.69 8.16 0.16
N ALA A 3 -13.48 8.20 -0.41
CA ALA A 3 -13.23 7.76 -1.78
C ALA A 3 -13.52 6.26 -1.94
N ARG A 4 -14.15 5.90 -3.07
CA ARG A 4 -14.37 4.49 -3.42
C ARG A 4 -13.05 3.80 -3.76
N PRO A 5 -12.84 2.54 -3.33
CA PRO A 5 -11.68 1.77 -3.75
C PRO A 5 -11.70 1.53 -5.26
N ASN A 6 -10.52 1.43 -5.86
CA ASN A 6 -10.39 1.10 -7.29
C ASN A 6 -10.68 -0.38 -7.53
N LEU A 7 -10.18 -1.23 -6.62
CA LEU A 7 -10.31 -2.69 -6.70
C LEU A 7 -10.62 -3.28 -5.33
N ILE A 8 -11.33 -4.40 -5.35
CA ILE A 8 -11.65 -5.19 -4.16
C ILE A 8 -11.26 -6.62 -4.48
N PHE A 9 -10.33 -7.17 -3.69
CA PHE A 9 -9.92 -8.56 -3.77
C PHE A 9 -10.54 -9.35 -2.63
N GLN A 10 -10.99 -10.57 -2.91
CA GLN A 10 -11.43 -11.51 -1.88
C GLN A 10 -10.28 -12.43 -1.50
N VAL A 11 -10.02 -12.57 -0.20
CA VAL A 11 -9.02 -13.50 0.32
C VAL A 11 -9.69 -14.83 0.60
N ALA A 12 -9.40 -15.82 -0.24
CA ALA A 12 -9.88 -17.19 -0.07
C ALA A 12 -8.88 -17.99 0.78
N THR A 13 -9.36 -18.60 1.85
CA THR A 13 -8.56 -19.55 2.66
C THR A 13 -8.97 -20.96 2.29
N PRO A 14 -8.03 -21.89 2.02
CA PRO A 14 -8.39 -23.27 1.73
C PRO A 14 -9.02 -23.95 2.96
N ASN A 15 -10.04 -24.77 2.68
CA ASN A 15 -10.91 -25.38 3.69
C ASN A 15 -10.22 -26.33 4.68
N GLN A 16 -9.04 -26.85 4.33
CA GLN A 16 -8.25 -27.81 5.11
C GLN A 16 -7.03 -27.17 5.79
N SER A 17 -7.00 -25.85 5.91
CA SER A 17 -5.89 -25.19 6.62
C SER A 17 -6.10 -25.23 8.13
N SER A 18 -5.01 -25.40 8.88
CA SER A 18 -5.04 -25.34 10.35
C SER A 18 -5.61 -24.02 10.89
N LYS A 19 -5.46 -22.92 10.13
CA LYS A 19 -6.07 -21.62 10.44
C LYS A 19 -7.59 -21.64 10.30
N GLU A 20 -8.11 -22.28 9.26
CA GLU A 20 -9.55 -22.43 9.06
C GLU A 20 -10.17 -23.27 10.18
N ASP A 21 -9.50 -24.33 10.61
CA ASP A 21 -9.98 -25.18 11.70
C ASP A 21 -10.03 -24.43 13.03
N ARG A 22 -8.99 -23.63 13.33
CA ARG A 22 -8.98 -22.74 14.51
C ARG A 22 -10.10 -21.73 14.46
N TRP A 23 -10.27 -21.06 13.32
CA TRP A 23 -11.37 -20.10 13.12
C TRP A 23 -12.75 -20.74 13.32
N LYS A 24 -12.97 -21.92 12.72
CA LYS A 24 -14.22 -22.70 12.87
C LYS A 24 -14.45 -23.15 14.31
N ALA A 25 -13.40 -23.41 15.09
CA ALA A 25 -13.53 -23.71 16.51
C ALA A 25 -13.93 -22.45 17.30
N SER A 26 -13.29 -21.31 17.03
CA SER A 26 -13.55 -20.04 17.72
C SER A 26 -14.93 -19.45 17.43
N ILE A 27 -15.47 -19.64 16.23
CA ILE A 27 -16.77 -19.07 15.83
C ILE A 27 -17.97 -19.82 16.45
N LYS A 28 -17.80 -21.06 16.94
CA LYS A 28 -18.91 -21.85 17.49
C LYS A 28 -19.59 -21.10 18.64
N GLY A 29 -20.86 -20.75 18.43
CA GLY A 29 -21.69 -20.05 19.41
C GLY A 29 -21.54 -18.54 19.45
N HIS A 30 -20.76 -17.93 18.56
CA HIS A 30 -20.52 -16.48 18.52
C HIS A 30 -20.97 -15.87 17.18
N SER A 31 -21.45 -14.62 17.22
CA SER A 31 -21.71 -13.83 16.01
C SER A 31 -20.43 -13.19 15.49
N THR A 32 -20.37 -12.88 14.19
CA THR A 32 -19.27 -12.12 13.59
C THR A 32 -19.73 -10.74 13.13
N PHE A 33 -18.77 -9.81 13.05
CA PHE A 33 -18.99 -8.48 12.48
C PHE A 33 -17.78 -8.08 11.63
N TYR A 34 -17.96 -7.06 10.79
CA TYR A 34 -16.90 -6.59 9.92
C TYR A 34 -16.27 -5.31 10.46
N ALA A 35 -14.94 -5.20 10.32
CA ALA A 35 -14.18 -4.02 10.65
C ALA A 35 -12.99 -3.84 9.69
N TYR A 36 -12.56 -2.60 9.52
CA TYR A 36 -11.46 -2.21 8.65
C TYR A 36 -10.15 -2.13 9.41
N HIS A 37 -9.09 -2.61 8.78
CA HIS A 37 -7.72 -2.51 9.25
C HIS A 37 -6.87 -1.74 8.23
N GLY A 38 -6.31 -0.62 8.64
CA GLY A 38 -5.35 0.13 7.85
C GLY A 38 -3.93 -0.21 8.29
N SER A 39 -3.05 -0.43 7.31
CA SER A 39 -1.61 -0.64 7.56
C SER A 39 -0.81 -0.09 6.39
N ARG A 40 0.51 0.05 6.58
CA ARG A 40 1.42 0.38 5.48
C ARG A 40 1.46 -0.76 4.47
N LEU A 41 1.65 -0.41 3.19
CA LEU A 41 1.62 -1.36 2.08
C LEU A 41 2.57 -2.56 2.29
N GLU A 42 3.80 -2.30 2.76
CA GLU A 42 4.82 -3.34 2.97
C GLU A 42 4.39 -4.43 3.97
N ASN A 43 3.45 -4.13 4.88
CA ASN A 43 2.96 -5.09 5.86
C ASN A 43 1.95 -6.08 5.25
N PHE A 44 1.33 -5.76 4.11
CA PHE A 44 0.25 -6.59 3.57
C PHE A 44 0.73 -7.97 3.13
N HIS A 45 1.98 -8.12 2.71
CA HIS A 45 2.54 -9.43 2.40
C HIS A 45 2.49 -10.37 3.62
N SER A 46 2.98 -9.92 4.79
CA SER A 46 2.93 -10.73 6.00
C SER A 46 1.51 -10.92 6.52
N ILE A 47 0.68 -9.87 6.46
CA ILE A 47 -0.72 -9.89 6.89
C ILE A 47 -1.53 -10.94 6.10
N ILE A 48 -1.33 -11.05 4.78
CA ILE A 48 -2.05 -12.03 3.94
C ILE A 48 -1.62 -13.47 4.27
N HIS A 49 -0.32 -13.72 4.40
CA HIS A 49 0.19 -15.07 4.62
C HIS A 49 0.03 -15.55 6.06
N TYR A 50 0.25 -14.67 7.04
CA TYR A 50 0.30 -15.00 8.46
C TYR A 50 -0.92 -14.52 9.25
N GLY A 51 -1.75 -13.64 8.70
CA GLY A 51 -2.80 -12.95 9.45
C GLY A 51 -2.24 -11.74 10.20
N ILE A 52 -3.13 -10.93 10.79
CA ILE A 52 -2.71 -9.76 11.56
C ILE A 52 -2.19 -10.23 12.91
N GLN A 53 -0.91 -9.97 13.18
CA GLN A 53 -0.25 -10.38 14.42
C GLN A 53 -0.29 -9.24 15.44
N GLN A 54 -0.80 -9.52 16.64
CA GLN A 54 -0.91 -8.53 17.72
C GLN A 54 0.44 -7.88 18.07
N HIS A 55 1.53 -8.66 18.12
CA HIS A 55 2.86 -8.18 18.53
C HIS A 55 3.58 -7.38 17.43
N MET A 56 3.13 -7.48 16.18
CA MET A 56 3.61 -6.64 15.08
C MET A 56 2.77 -5.38 14.90
N SER A 57 1.64 -5.27 15.61
CA SER A 57 0.82 -4.07 15.61
C SER A 57 1.48 -3.03 16.50
N GLN A 58 1.58 -1.79 16.00
CA GLN A 58 2.17 -0.71 16.77
C GLN A 58 1.31 -0.45 18.03
N PRO A 59 1.94 -0.32 19.22
CA PRO A 59 1.23 -0.01 20.44
C PRO A 59 0.53 1.34 20.27
N GLY A 60 -0.79 1.34 20.44
CA GLY A 60 -1.60 2.53 20.27
C GLY A 60 -2.02 3.15 21.60
N LEU A 61 -2.87 4.18 21.49
CA LEU A 61 -3.39 4.95 22.62
C LEU A 61 -4.18 4.11 23.65
N PHE A 62 -4.65 2.92 23.26
CA PHE A 62 -5.55 2.08 24.06
C PHE A 62 -4.91 0.76 24.54
N GLY A 63 -3.59 0.63 24.38
CA GLY A 63 -2.80 -0.54 24.78
C GLY A 63 -2.41 -1.45 23.61
N ASP A 64 -1.87 -2.62 23.94
CA ASP A 64 -1.39 -3.57 22.94
C ASP A 64 -2.53 -4.40 22.36
N GLY A 65 -2.50 -4.59 21.04
CA GLY A 65 -3.48 -5.38 20.33
C GLY A 65 -3.65 -4.94 18.88
N ILE A 66 -4.58 -5.62 18.21
CA ILE A 66 -4.94 -5.34 16.82
C ILE A 66 -5.99 -4.24 16.81
N TYR A 67 -5.65 -3.12 16.20
CA TYR A 67 -6.53 -1.98 16.03
C TYR A 67 -7.35 -2.13 14.74
N LEU A 68 -8.68 -2.11 14.92
CA LEU A 68 -9.65 -2.15 13.83
C LEU A 68 -10.62 -0.97 13.97
N SER A 69 -11.31 -0.62 12.89
CA SER A 69 -12.33 0.43 12.92
C SER A 69 -13.61 0.01 12.20
N SER A 70 -14.76 0.47 12.68
CA SER A 70 -16.03 0.35 11.94
C SER A 70 -16.11 1.29 10.73
N GLU A 71 -15.29 2.35 10.70
CA GLU A 71 -15.32 3.37 9.66
C GLU A 71 -14.10 3.29 8.75
N LEU A 72 -14.35 3.11 7.45
CA LEU A 72 -13.30 3.07 6.42
C LEU A 72 -12.42 4.34 6.41
N GLY A 73 -13.04 5.51 6.64
CA GLY A 73 -12.33 6.80 6.66
C GLY A 73 -11.27 6.89 7.76
N VAL A 74 -11.49 6.22 8.89
CA VAL A 74 -10.51 6.13 9.98
C VAL A 74 -9.34 5.25 9.56
N SER A 75 -9.60 4.06 9.03
CA SER A 75 -8.56 3.13 8.57
C SER A 75 -7.73 3.65 7.40
N LEU A 76 -8.29 4.52 6.55
CA LEU A 76 -7.56 5.22 5.49
C LEU A 76 -6.42 6.08 6.04
N GLY A 77 -6.61 6.73 7.20
CA GLY A 77 -5.56 7.51 7.86
C GLY A 77 -4.34 6.67 8.28
N PHE A 78 -4.54 5.36 8.46
CA PHE A 78 -3.48 4.41 8.81
C PHE A 78 -2.93 3.63 7.61
N SER A 79 -3.44 3.89 6.40
CA SER A 79 -2.99 3.26 5.16
C SER A 79 -2.46 4.30 4.18
N PRO A 80 -1.27 4.88 4.46
CA PRO A 80 -0.65 5.80 3.52
C PRO A 80 -0.32 5.09 2.20
N VAL A 81 -0.22 5.88 1.14
CA VAL A 81 0.21 5.38 -0.16
C VAL A 81 1.65 4.87 -0.03
N GLY A 82 1.87 3.63 -0.47
CA GLY A 82 3.18 3.00 -0.56
C GLY A 82 3.58 2.74 -2.01
N TYR A 83 4.88 2.53 -2.22
CA TYR A 83 5.43 2.18 -3.52
C TYR A 83 5.44 0.65 -3.69
N GLY A 84 4.63 0.17 -4.65
CA GLY A 84 4.59 -1.22 -5.07
C GLY A 84 5.54 -1.51 -6.22
N TRP A 85 5.21 -2.55 -6.98
CA TRP A 85 5.97 -2.92 -8.17
C TRP A 85 5.69 -1.95 -9.33
N GLY A 86 6.73 -1.30 -9.86
CA GLY A 86 6.60 -0.33 -10.95
C GLY A 86 6.05 -0.89 -12.27
N GLY A 87 6.11 -2.21 -12.48
CA GLY A 87 5.48 -2.90 -13.62
C GLY A 87 4.06 -3.40 -13.36
N SER A 88 3.50 -3.12 -12.18
CA SER A 88 2.18 -3.60 -11.78
C SER A 88 1.08 -2.95 -12.61
N MET A 89 0.09 -3.76 -13.02
CA MET A 89 -1.17 -3.24 -13.59
C MET A 89 -2.01 -2.46 -12.58
N LEU A 90 -1.59 -2.40 -11.32
CA LEU A 90 -2.23 -1.60 -10.29
C LEU A 90 -1.58 -0.22 -10.13
N GLY A 91 -0.50 0.07 -10.86
CA GLY A 91 0.32 1.25 -10.67
C GLY A 91 1.46 1.05 -9.67
N SER A 92 2.39 2.00 -9.66
CA SER A 92 3.50 2.02 -8.71
C SER A 92 3.09 2.53 -7.34
N GLU A 93 2.03 3.33 -7.25
CA GLU A 93 1.58 3.95 -6.00
C GLU A 93 0.23 3.38 -5.57
N ILE A 94 0.25 2.59 -4.50
CA ILE A 94 -0.93 1.87 -4.00
C ILE A 94 -1.09 2.05 -2.49
N SER A 95 -2.33 2.20 -2.05
CA SER A 95 -2.75 2.11 -0.65
C SER A 95 -3.68 0.90 -0.51
N CYS A 96 -3.61 0.22 0.63
CA CYS A 96 -4.32 -1.05 0.83
C CYS A 96 -4.97 -1.08 2.22
N ILE A 97 -6.22 -1.54 2.29
CA ILE A 97 -6.97 -1.69 3.53
C ILE A 97 -7.53 -3.10 3.58
N ALA A 98 -7.42 -3.75 4.75
CA ALA A 98 -8.02 -5.05 4.97
C ALA A 98 -9.44 -4.88 5.54
N LEU A 99 -10.42 -5.56 4.95
CA LEU A 99 -11.71 -5.80 5.58
C LEU A 99 -11.64 -7.13 6.32
N CYS A 100 -11.71 -7.04 7.63
CA CYS A 100 -11.61 -8.16 8.54
C CYS A 100 -12.99 -8.55 9.06
N GLU A 101 -13.24 -9.85 9.10
CA GLU A 101 -14.31 -10.46 9.87
C GLU A 101 -13.76 -10.75 11.28
N VAL A 102 -14.50 -10.32 12.30
CA VAL A 102 -14.10 -10.40 13.70
C VAL A 102 -15.17 -11.14 14.47
N ILE A 103 -14.75 -12.07 15.33
CA ILE A 103 -15.66 -12.80 16.23
C ILE A 103 -16.05 -11.88 17.39
N ASN A 104 -17.35 -11.83 17.70
CA ASN A 104 -17.86 -11.11 18.85
C ASN A 104 -17.56 -11.89 20.13
N HIS A 105 -16.37 -11.67 20.69
CA HIS A 105 -15.83 -12.36 21.87
C HIS A 105 -15.53 -11.32 22.98
N PRO A 106 -15.59 -11.68 24.28
CA PRO A 106 -15.23 -10.78 25.39
C PRO A 106 -13.82 -10.17 25.30
N ASP A 107 -12.89 -10.82 24.60
CA ASP A 107 -11.52 -10.32 24.37
C ASP A 107 -11.45 -9.16 23.36
N VAL A 108 -12.59 -8.81 22.73
CA VAL A 108 -12.72 -7.68 21.83
C VAL A 108 -13.27 -6.49 22.60
N LYS A 109 -12.41 -5.50 22.87
CA LYS A 109 -12.84 -4.26 23.51
C LYS A 109 -13.48 -3.35 22.47
N LYS A 110 -14.76 -3.06 22.65
CA LYS A 110 -15.52 -2.11 21.84
C LYS A 110 -15.65 -0.79 22.60
N GLY A 111 -15.65 0.33 21.89
CA GLY A 111 -16.01 1.62 22.48
C GLY A 111 -17.45 1.58 23.01
N ASP A 112 -17.64 1.95 24.27
CA ASP A 112 -18.89 1.77 25.00
C ASP A 112 -19.90 2.88 24.64
N THR A 113 -21.03 2.52 24.04
CA THR A 113 -22.16 3.45 23.77
C THR A 113 -23.04 3.73 24.98
N THR A 114 -22.86 3.01 26.09
CA THR A 114 -23.84 3.02 27.19
C THR A 114 -23.18 3.20 28.55
N ARG A 115 -22.99 4.47 28.93
CA ARG A 115 -23.14 4.96 30.31
C ARG A 115 -23.04 6.48 30.26
N ASP A 116 -24.16 7.15 30.46
CA ASP A 116 -24.18 8.50 31.01
C ASP A 116 -23.32 8.50 32.27
N VAL A 117 -22.10 9.01 32.18
CA VAL A 117 -21.23 9.19 33.35
C VAL A 117 -21.50 10.59 33.89
N PRO A 118 -21.83 10.74 35.20
CA PRO A 118 -22.06 12.03 35.82
C PRO A 118 -20.83 12.94 35.66
N LYS A 119 -21.08 14.23 35.39
CA LYS A 119 -20.07 15.29 35.38
C LYS A 119 -19.38 15.36 36.75
N GLY A 120 -18.26 14.67 36.92
CA GLY A 120 -17.49 14.75 38.16
C GLY A 120 -16.46 13.64 38.38
N PHE A 121 -15.55 13.41 37.42
CA PHE A 121 -14.21 12.85 37.73
C PHE A 121 -13.29 12.94 36.49
N GLU A 122 -12.47 13.98 36.42
CA GLU A 122 -11.63 14.34 35.26
C GLU A 122 -10.30 13.56 35.14
N LEU A 123 -10.09 12.45 35.87
CA LEU A 123 -8.78 11.75 35.86
C LEU A 123 -8.71 10.43 35.07
N SER A 124 -9.77 9.95 34.41
CA SER A 124 -9.80 8.61 33.74
C SER A 124 -9.85 8.65 32.21
N VAL A 125 -9.49 9.78 31.59
CA VAL A 125 -9.62 10.04 30.14
C VAL A 125 -8.71 9.14 29.26
N ARG A 126 -7.74 8.41 29.84
CA ARG A 126 -6.78 7.60 29.07
C ARG A 126 -7.31 6.27 28.53
N ASN A 127 -8.45 5.77 29.03
CA ASN A 127 -8.89 4.38 28.75
C ASN A 127 -10.20 4.25 27.97
N LYS A 128 -10.80 5.34 27.46
CA LYS A 128 -12.03 5.27 26.66
C LYS A 128 -11.70 5.16 25.18
N ILE A 129 -11.90 3.97 24.62
CA ILE A 129 -11.84 3.70 23.19
C ILE A 129 -13.05 4.37 22.53
N PRO A 130 -12.87 5.26 21.54
CA PRO A 130 -14.00 5.85 20.82
C PRO A 130 -14.81 4.76 20.11
N ASN A 131 -16.12 4.96 19.95
CA ASN A 131 -17.08 3.99 19.38
C ASN A 131 -16.74 3.48 17.97
N LYS A 132 -15.78 4.12 17.31
CA LYS A 132 -15.31 3.79 15.97
C LYS A 132 -14.19 2.76 15.95
N TYR A 133 -13.57 2.47 17.10
CA TYR A 133 -12.41 1.59 17.19
C TYR A 133 -12.75 0.30 17.94
N TYR A 134 -12.11 -0.77 17.52
CA TYR A 134 -12.12 -2.06 18.17
C TYR A 134 -10.67 -2.47 18.46
N LEU A 135 -10.42 -2.93 19.68
CA LEU A 135 -9.15 -3.49 20.06
C LEU A 135 -9.32 -4.98 20.28
N VAL A 136 -8.62 -5.78 19.47
CA VAL A 136 -8.64 -7.24 19.55
C VAL A 136 -7.30 -7.73 20.08
N GLN A 137 -7.31 -8.44 21.19
CA GLN A 137 -6.06 -8.96 21.79
C GLN A 137 -5.62 -10.25 21.10
N ASN A 138 -6.55 -11.17 20.83
CA ASN A 138 -6.23 -12.45 20.21
C ASN A 138 -6.31 -12.39 18.67
N SER A 139 -5.21 -12.72 17.99
CA SER A 139 -5.15 -12.77 16.52
C SER A 139 -6.08 -13.82 15.90
N ASP A 140 -6.42 -14.89 16.63
CA ASP A 140 -7.29 -15.97 16.14
C ASP A 140 -8.76 -15.52 15.99
N LEU A 141 -9.12 -14.39 16.61
CA LEU A 141 -10.46 -13.80 16.53
C LEU A 141 -10.65 -12.91 15.30
N VAL A 142 -9.60 -12.69 14.50
CA VAL A 142 -9.61 -11.81 13.33
C VAL A 142 -9.25 -12.60 12.08
N ARG A 143 -10.11 -12.51 11.07
CA ARG A 143 -9.89 -13.11 9.75
C ARG A 143 -10.00 -12.07 8.66
N ILE A 144 -9.06 -12.04 7.74
CA ILE A 144 -9.13 -11.14 6.57
C ILE A 144 -10.06 -11.76 5.53
N ARG A 145 -11.03 -10.99 5.03
CA ARG A 145 -11.98 -11.42 4.01
C ARG A 145 -11.79 -10.71 2.69
N HIS A 146 -11.55 -9.41 2.74
CA HIS A 146 -11.34 -8.61 1.53
C HIS A 146 -10.17 -7.66 1.69
N LEU A 147 -9.55 -7.29 0.57
CA LEU A 147 -8.55 -6.24 0.48
C LEU A 147 -9.10 -5.16 -0.44
N LEU A 148 -9.21 -3.94 0.08
CA LEU A 148 -9.59 -2.76 -0.68
C LEU A 148 -8.29 -2.07 -1.14
N VAL A 149 -8.11 -1.96 -2.45
CA VAL A 149 -6.91 -1.35 -3.04
C VAL A 149 -7.28 -0.02 -3.68
N TYR A 150 -6.50 0.99 -3.31
CA TYR A 150 -6.56 2.34 -3.82
C TYR A 150 -5.31 2.57 -4.66
N SER A 151 -5.50 2.92 -5.92
CA SER A 151 -4.44 3.23 -6.86
C SER A 151 -4.65 4.64 -7.40
N GLN A 152 -3.61 5.46 -7.33
CA GLN A 152 -3.63 6.79 -7.94
C GLN A 152 -3.47 6.70 -9.46
N ASP A 153 -2.74 5.68 -9.92
CA ASP A 153 -2.31 5.54 -11.32
C ASP A 153 -3.26 4.72 -12.20
N PHE A 154 -4.41 4.27 -11.66
CA PHE A 154 -5.35 3.44 -12.44
C PHE A 154 -5.83 4.14 -13.73
N CYS A 155 -5.79 5.47 -13.78
CA CYS A 155 -6.09 6.26 -14.98
C CYS A 155 -4.88 6.42 -15.94
N SER A 156 -3.64 6.28 -15.46
CA SER A 156 -2.43 6.38 -16.29
C SER A 156 -2.19 5.12 -17.14
N LEU A 157 -2.74 3.97 -16.71
CA LEU A 157 -2.73 2.71 -17.47
C LEU A 157 -3.37 2.79 -18.85
N LYS A 158 -4.29 3.74 -19.07
CA LYS A 158 -4.86 3.98 -20.40
C LYS A 158 -3.92 4.71 -21.37
N LYS A 159 -2.74 5.19 -20.93
CA LYS A 159 -1.97 6.18 -21.72
C LYS A 159 -0.54 5.81 -22.10
N THR A 160 -0.07 4.58 -21.88
CA THR A 160 1.32 4.24 -22.25
C THR A 160 1.49 2.87 -22.91
N GLU A 161 0.66 2.55 -23.89
CA GLU A 161 1.17 1.78 -25.03
C GLU A 161 1.82 2.74 -26.03
N SER A 162 2.97 3.31 -25.66
CA SER A 162 3.87 3.87 -26.68
C SER A 162 4.69 2.70 -27.23
N THR A 163 4.12 1.95 -28.17
CA THR A 163 4.81 0.94 -28.96
C THR A 163 5.90 1.63 -29.77
N GLY A 164 7.14 1.65 -29.24
CA GLY A 164 8.26 2.27 -29.93
C GLY A 164 9.52 2.46 -29.07
N ILE A 165 10.58 2.93 -29.74
CA ILE A 165 11.92 3.17 -29.17
C ILE A 165 11.87 4.11 -27.94
N VAL A 166 10.93 5.06 -27.92
CA VAL A 166 10.71 5.98 -26.79
C VAL A 166 10.16 5.26 -25.54
N GLY A 167 9.32 4.25 -25.72
CA GLY A 167 8.84 3.40 -24.62
C GLY A 167 9.99 2.58 -24.01
N TRP A 168 10.86 2.03 -24.86
CA TRP A 168 12.05 1.32 -24.43
C TRP A 168 13.04 2.21 -23.66
N PHE A 169 13.25 3.46 -24.12
CA PHE A 169 14.08 4.45 -23.41
C PHE A 169 13.49 4.89 -22.07
N LYS A 170 12.16 5.01 -21.97
CA LYS A 170 11.49 5.31 -20.69
C LYS A 170 11.56 4.16 -19.69
N GLN A 171 11.52 2.93 -20.18
CA GLN A 171 11.62 1.74 -19.34
C GLN A 171 13.05 1.54 -18.82
N ASN A 172 14.06 1.81 -19.65
CA ASN A 172 15.47 1.59 -19.33
C ASN A 172 16.21 2.88 -18.93
N LYS A 173 15.71 3.59 -17.91
CA LYS A 173 16.26 4.90 -17.47
C LYS A 173 17.78 4.88 -17.28
N PHE A 174 18.32 3.84 -16.64
CA PHE A 174 19.76 3.70 -16.41
C PHE A 174 20.57 3.59 -17.70
N LEU A 175 20.16 2.71 -18.63
CA LEU A 175 20.84 2.53 -19.90
C LEU A 175 20.79 3.80 -20.76
N THR A 176 19.67 4.53 -20.71
CA THR A 176 19.53 5.83 -21.36
C THR A 176 20.55 6.85 -20.82
N PHE A 177 20.73 6.92 -19.49
CA PHE A 177 21.74 7.79 -18.89
C PHE A 177 23.16 7.38 -19.26
N VAL A 178 23.47 6.08 -19.29
CA VAL A 178 24.78 5.56 -19.68
C VAL A 178 25.07 5.88 -21.15
N LEU A 179 24.13 5.64 -22.06
CA LEU A 179 24.28 5.98 -23.48
C LEU A 179 24.44 7.49 -23.68
N GLY A 180 23.64 8.31 -22.99
CA GLY A 180 23.78 9.76 -23.02
C GLY A 180 25.16 10.23 -22.54
N TYR A 181 25.70 9.60 -21.49
CA TYR A 181 27.03 9.89 -20.98
C TYR A 181 28.14 9.50 -21.97
N VAL A 182 28.03 8.34 -22.63
CA VAL A 182 28.98 7.92 -23.68
C VAL A 182 28.97 8.90 -24.85
N VAL A 183 27.79 9.33 -25.30
CA VAL A 183 27.67 10.34 -26.39
C VAL A 183 28.31 11.66 -25.98
N LEU A 184 28.14 12.09 -24.72
CA LEU A 184 28.77 13.29 -24.19
C LEU A 184 30.30 13.17 -24.18
N LEU A 185 30.84 12.04 -23.71
CA LEU A 185 32.28 11.77 -23.71
C LEU A 185 32.87 11.76 -25.13
N VAL A 186 32.17 11.13 -26.09
CA VAL A 186 32.57 11.13 -27.49
C VAL A 186 32.54 12.54 -28.06
N SER A 187 31.52 13.33 -27.74
CA SER A 187 31.41 14.73 -28.22
C SER A 187 32.53 15.61 -27.69
N VAL A 188 32.86 15.49 -26.40
CA VAL A 188 33.99 16.20 -25.78
C VAL A 188 35.32 15.74 -26.40
N GLY A 189 35.52 14.43 -26.59
CA GLY A 189 36.72 13.88 -27.20
C GLY A 189 36.91 14.30 -28.66
N LEU A 190 35.83 14.37 -29.44
CA LEU A 190 35.86 14.86 -30.83
C LEU A 190 36.11 16.37 -30.89
N SER A 191 35.54 17.15 -29.96
CA SER A 191 35.75 18.61 -29.88
C SER A 191 37.19 18.99 -29.53
N GLN A 192 37.94 18.13 -28.82
CA GLN A 192 39.34 18.38 -28.48
C GLN A 192 40.33 17.92 -29.56
N ASN A 193 39.86 17.18 -30.57
CA ASN A 193 40.72 16.63 -31.61
C ASN A 193 40.84 17.58 -32.81
N ARG A 194 42.00 18.25 -32.93
CA ARG A 194 42.34 19.16 -34.06
C ARG A 194 42.19 18.51 -35.45
N SER A 195 42.27 17.19 -35.56
CA SER A 195 42.07 16.48 -36.83
C SER A 195 40.61 16.43 -37.25
N VAL A 196 39.68 16.35 -36.30
CA VAL A 196 38.24 16.31 -36.55
C VAL A 196 37.72 17.68 -36.99
N GLU A 197 38.27 18.76 -36.43
CA GLU A 197 37.96 20.13 -36.86
C GLU A 197 38.29 20.35 -38.34
N LYS A 198 39.42 19.79 -38.82
CA LYS A 198 39.80 19.85 -40.24
C LYS A 198 38.81 19.11 -41.13
N TYR A 199 38.38 17.91 -40.74
CA TYR A 199 37.36 17.16 -41.49
C TYR A 199 35.99 17.85 -41.47
N TYR A 200 35.59 18.45 -40.35
CA TYR A 200 34.35 19.23 -40.26
C TYR A 200 34.38 20.46 -41.17
N ARG A 201 35.48 21.22 -41.19
CA ARG A 201 35.65 22.34 -42.11
C ARG A 201 35.62 21.89 -43.57
N LEU A 202 36.30 20.78 -43.90
CA LEU A 202 36.26 20.20 -45.25
C LEU A 202 34.85 19.72 -45.65
N PHE A 203 34.08 19.20 -44.70
CA PHE A 203 32.71 18.75 -44.92
C PHE A 203 31.75 19.92 -45.11
N ILE A 204 31.87 20.98 -44.30
CA ILE A 204 31.10 22.23 -44.44
C ILE A 204 31.41 22.91 -45.78
N GLN A 205 32.69 22.99 -46.16
CA GLN A 205 33.11 23.53 -47.45
C GLN A 205 32.59 22.72 -48.64
N LYS A 206 32.46 21.40 -48.50
CA LYS A 206 31.92 20.51 -49.54
C LYS A 206 30.39 20.50 -49.58
N ALA A 207 29.73 20.91 -48.49
CA ALA A 207 28.27 21.01 -48.40
C ALA A 207 27.70 22.35 -48.90
N GLY A 208 28.55 23.31 -49.31
CA GLY A 208 28.13 24.53 -49.98
C GLY A 208 27.29 25.48 -49.11
N LEU A 209 27.59 25.53 -47.80
CA LEU A 209 27.04 26.53 -46.87
C LEU A 209 28.17 27.51 -46.53
N ASP A 210 28.48 28.40 -47.47
CA ASP A 210 29.10 29.71 -47.20
C ASP A 210 27.99 30.77 -47.25
#